data_AF-A0A1I3LPZ2-F1
#
_entry.id   AF-A0A1I3LPZ2-F1
#
_cell.length_a   1.000
_cell.length_b   1.000
_cell.length_c   1.000
_cell.angle_alpha   90.00
_cell.angle_beta   90.00
_cell.angle_gamma   90.00
#
_symmetry.space_group_name_H-M   'P 1'
#
loop_
_entity.id
_entity.type
_entity.pdbx_description
1 polymer ?
#
loop_
_entity_poly.entity_id
_entity_poly.type
_entity_poly.pdbx_seq_one_letter_code
_entity_poly.pdbx_strand_id
1 'polypeptide(L)'
;MSYTQSSHGQQTQGSQVQASQAYVIEVGETQAGLVNRRPDERYFTFIAASAAFHALEGHRFATPGAAELAARQLAAPRRHSATRLAA
;
A
#
# COMPACT_ATOMS: atom_id res chain seq x y z
N MET A 1 15.29 -55.92 9.66
CA MET A 1 14.13 -55.09 10.06
C MET A 1 14.22 -53.81 9.27
N SER A 2 13.49 -53.76 8.16
CA SER A 2 13.54 -52.69 7.17
C SER A 2 12.53 -51.61 7.56
N TYR A 3 13.00 -50.41 7.84
CA TYR A 3 12.11 -49.28 8.11
C TYR A 3 11.81 -48.56 6.80
N THR A 4 10.52 -48.33 6.63
CA THR A 4 9.88 -47.76 5.47
C THR A 4 10.25 -46.30 5.25
N GLN A 5 10.10 -45.91 4.00
CA GLN A 5 10.11 -44.59 3.41
C GLN A 5 9.34 -43.54 4.24
N SER A 6 10.01 -42.44 4.61
CA SER A 6 9.36 -41.19 4.99
C SER A 6 9.68 -40.13 3.94
N SER A 7 8.88 -40.18 2.87
CA SER A 7 8.64 -39.10 1.93
C SER A 7 8.00 -37.92 2.66
N HIS A 8 8.81 -37.09 3.31
CA HIS A 8 8.34 -35.79 3.78
C HIS A 8 8.58 -34.78 2.67
N GLY A 9 7.47 -34.27 2.16
CA GLY A 9 7.35 -33.48 0.96
C GLY A 9 8.37 -32.35 0.92
N GLN A 10 9.22 -32.40 -0.10
CA GLN A 10 9.62 -31.19 -0.77
C GLN A 10 8.33 -30.53 -1.24
N GLN A 11 7.77 -29.63 -0.43
CA GLN A 11 6.96 -28.53 -0.94
C GLN A 11 7.90 -27.72 -1.83
N THR A 12 8.09 -28.22 -3.05
CA THR A 12 8.40 -27.41 -4.20
C THR A 12 7.35 -26.33 -4.24
N GLN A 13 7.71 -25.14 -3.75
CA GLN A 13 7.10 -23.86 -4.14
C GLN A 13 7.39 -23.66 -5.63
N GLY A 14 6.91 -24.58 -6.45
CA GLY A 14 6.75 -24.43 -7.88
C GLY A 14 5.64 -23.43 -8.06
N SER A 15 5.96 -22.36 -8.78
CA SER A 15 5.09 -21.24 -9.08
C SER A 15 4.92 -20.26 -7.91
N GLN A 16 5.95 -19.45 -7.69
CA GLN A 16 5.71 -18.02 -7.52
C GLN A 16 4.97 -17.53 -8.78
N VAL A 17 3.68 -17.86 -8.91
CA VAL A 17 2.75 -17.00 -9.64
C VAL A 17 3.01 -15.67 -8.99
N GLN A 18 3.68 -14.77 -9.70
CA GLN A 18 3.96 -13.43 -9.23
C GLN A 18 2.65 -12.98 -8.58
N ALA A 19 2.62 -12.84 -7.25
CA ALA A 19 1.37 -12.66 -6.55
C ALA A 19 1.08 -11.16 -6.56
N SER A 20 -0.17 -10.79 -6.80
CA SER A 20 -0.60 -9.41 -6.60
C SER A 20 -0.23 -8.99 -5.18
N GLN A 21 0.52 -7.90 -5.04
CA GLN A 21 0.92 -7.37 -3.73
C GLN A 21 -0.09 -6.31 -3.32
N ALA A 22 -0.57 -6.38 -2.09
CA ALA A 22 -1.46 -5.37 -1.52
C ALA A 22 -1.00 -5.00 -0.11
N TYR A 23 -1.00 -3.70 0.18
CA TYR A 23 -0.58 -3.15 1.47
C TYR A 23 -1.61 -2.12 1.93
N VAL A 24 -1.90 -2.08 3.23
CA VAL A 24 -2.70 -1.02 3.83
C VAL A 24 -1.78 0.14 4.18
N ILE A 25 -2.23 1.37 3.90
CA ILE A 25 -1.54 2.60 4.26
C ILE A 25 -2.27 3.23 5.44
N GLU A 26 -1.55 3.39 6.54
CA GLU A 26 -2.05 3.99 7.78
C GLU A 26 -1.27 5.27 8.08
N VAL A 27 -1.99 6.31 8.51
CA VAL A 27 -1.42 7.59 8.91
C VAL A 27 -1.91 7.93 10.32
N GLY A 28 -1.02 7.82 11.30
CA GLY A 28 -1.40 7.91 12.71
C GLY A 28 -2.35 6.77 13.06
N GLU A 29 -3.55 7.10 13.53
CA GLU A 29 -4.60 6.14 13.87
C GLU A 29 -5.64 5.99 12.73
N THR A 30 -5.43 6.65 11.58
CA THR A 30 -6.39 6.65 10.46
C THR A 30 -5.90 5.77 9.32
N GLN A 31 -6.75 4.84 8.89
CA GLN A 31 -6.53 4.11 7.63
C GLN A 31 -6.70 5.09 6.45
N ALA A 32 -5.61 5.38 5.76
CA ALA A 32 -5.59 6.33 4.65
C ALA A 32 -6.09 5.68 3.35
N GLY A 33 -5.73 4.41 3.14
CA GLY A 33 -6.08 3.67 1.94
C GLY A 33 -5.41 2.32 1.86
N LEU A 34 -5.49 1.70 0.69
CA LEU A 34 -4.67 0.56 0.33
C LEU A 34 -3.88 0.87 -0.94
N VAL A 35 -2.76 0.20 -1.11
CA VAL A 35 -2.04 0.14 -2.38
C VAL A 35 -2.02 -1.27 -2.88
N ASN A 36 -2.28 -1.47 -4.17
CA ASN A 36 -2.14 -2.77 -4.82
C ASN A 36 -1.22 -2.67 -6.03
N ARG A 37 -0.56 -3.77 -6.35
CA ARG A 37 0.27 -3.90 -7.54
C ARG A 37 0.05 -5.28 -8.11
N ARG A 38 -0.27 -5.33 -9.41
CA ARG A 38 -0.28 -6.60 -10.13
C ARG A 38 1.14 -7.09 -10.44
N PRO A 39 1.29 -8.40 -10.66
CA PRO A 39 2.56 -9.02 -11.07
C PRO A 39 3.34 -8.33 -12.18
N ASP A 40 2.60 -7.92 -13.21
CA ASP A 40 3.02 -7.31 -14.45
C ASP A 40 3.14 -5.79 -14.34
N GLU A 41 2.65 -5.21 -13.24
CA GLU A 41 2.70 -3.79 -12.98
C GLU A 41 3.96 -3.40 -12.19
N ARG A 42 4.56 -2.29 -12.60
CA ARG A 42 5.73 -1.69 -11.90
C ARG A 42 5.34 -0.77 -10.76
N TYR A 43 4.08 -0.33 -10.73
CA TYR A 43 3.59 0.67 -9.81
C TYR A 43 2.48 0.12 -8.94
N PHE A 44 2.45 0.65 -7.73
CA PHE A 44 1.38 0.49 -6.78
C PHE A 44 0.30 1.53 -7.03
N THR A 45 -0.95 1.12 -7.19
CA THR A 45 -2.08 2.05 -7.32
C THR A 45 -2.71 2.26 -5.96
N PHE A 46 -2.87 3.52 -5.55
CA PHE A 46 -3.52 3.89 -4.30
C PHE A 46 -5.03 3.97 -4.45
N ILE A 47 -5.74 3.38 -3.49
CA ILE A 47 -7.20 3.41 -3.37
C ILE A 47 -7.50 4.02 -2.00
N ALA A 48 -8.16 5.16 -1.98
CA ALA A 48 -8.43 5.92 -0.78
C ALA A 48 -9.50 5.23 0.08
N ALA A 49 -9.29 5.20 1.39
CA ALA A 49 -10.27 4.70 2.35
C ALA A 49 -11.28 5.78 2.78
N SER A 50 -10.97 7.07 2.56
CA SER A 50 -11.87 8.17 2.89
C SER A 50 -11.63 9.41 2.03
N ALA A 51 -12.60 10.34 2.04
CA ALA A 51 -12.55 11.59 1.28
C ALA A 51 -11.33 12.47 1.62
N ALA A 52 -10.78 12.34 2.82
CA ALA A 52 -9.56 13.05 3.23
C ALA A 52 -8.35 12.69 2.35
N PHE A 53 -8.34 11.49 1.75
CA PHE A 53 -7.25 10.97 0.92
C PHE A 53 -7.58 10.87 -0.57
N HIS A 54 -8.74 11.37 -1.03
CA HIS A 54 -9.13 11.34 -2.44
C HIS A 54 -8.12 12.01 -3.38
N ALA A 55 -7.31 12.96 -2.88
CA ALA A 55 -6.24 13.55 -3.68
C ALA A 55 -5.18 12.53 -4.12
N LEU A 56 -5.10 11.36 -3.49
CA LEU A 56 -4.22 10.25 -3.84
C LEU A 56 -4.94 9.10 -4.55
N GLU A 57 -6.26 9.16 -4.73
CA GLU A 57 -7.02 8.11 -5.42
C GLU A 57 -6.46 7.89 -6.83
N GLY A 58 -6.24 6.62 -7.20
CA GLY A 58 -5.66 6.22 -8.48
C GLY A 58 -4.20 6.62 -8.69
N HIS A 59 -3.55 7.28 -7.73
CA HIS A 59 -2.14 7.66 -7.88
C HIS A 59 -1.24 6.44 -7.87
N ARG A 60 -0.22 6.48 -8.73
CA ARG A 60 0.73 5.40 -8.93
C ARG A 60 2.03 5.71 -8.21
N PHE A 61 2.46 4.80 -7.34
CA PHE A 61 3.66 4.92 -6.55
C PHE A 61 4.65 3.81 -6.89
N ALA A 62 5.95 4.09 -6.86
CA ALA A 62 6.97 3.07 -7.09
C ALA A 62 7.06 2.06 -5.92
N THR A 63 6.73 2.51 -4.71
CA THR A 63 6.77 1.70 -3.48
C THR A 63 5.60 2.06 -2.56
N PRO A 64 5.18 1.16 -1.66
CA PRO A 64 4.17 1.46 -0.65
C PRO A 64 4.58 2.62 0.26
N GLY A 65 5.86 2.71 0.62
CA GLY A 65 6.37 3.81 1.46
C GLY A 65 6.26 5.19 0.81
N ALA A 66 6.34 5.28 -0.52
CA ALA A 66 6.09 6.54 -1.22
C ALA A 66 4.60 6.96 -1.12
N ALA A 67 3.69 6.00 -1.16
CA ALA A 67 2.27 6.25 -0.96
C ALA A 67 1.96 6.68 0.48
N GLU A 68 2.58 6.04 1.47
CA GLU A 68 2.47 6.43 2.87
C GLU A 68 2.97 7.86 3.10
N LEU A 69 4.13 8.21 2.54
CA LEU A 69 4.68 9.56 2.66
C LEU A 69 3.71 10.62 2.08
N ALA A 70 3.13 10.34 0.90
CA ALA A 70 2.14 11.23 0.30
C ALA A 70 0.88 11.36 1.18
N ALA A 71 0.39 10.24 1.74
CA ALA A 71 -0.76 10.25 2.65
C ALA A 71 -0.46 11.05 3.92
N ARG A 72 0.73 10.90 4.50
CA ARG A 72 1.19 11.69 5.66
C ARG A 72 1.22 13.19 5.35
N GLN A 73 1.70 13.58 4.17
CA GLN A 73 1.73 14.99 3.74
C GLN A 73 0.31 15.57 3.59
N LEU A 74 -0.63 14.76 3.11
CA LEU A 74 -2.02 15.19 2.93
C LEU A 74 -2.78 15.28 4.27
N ALA A 75 -2.51 14.36 5.19
CA ALA A 75 -3.08 14.38 6.55
C ALA A 75 -2.44 15.45 7.44
N ALA A 76 -1.25 15.93 7.11
CA ALA A 76 -0.63 17.03 7.84
C ALA A 76 -1.58 18.23 7.85
N PRO A 77 -1.83 18.86 9.01
CA PRO A 77 -2.71 20.00 9.09
C PRO A 77 -2.26 21.04 8.06
N ARG A 78 -3.09 21.29 7.05
CA ARG A 78 -2.92 22.41 6.15
C ARG A 78 -2.91 23.62 7.06
N ARG A 79 -1.73 24.17 7.35
CA ARG A 79 -1.58 25.43 8.08
C ARG A 79 -2.27 26.45 7.22
N HIS A 80 -3.55 26.67 7.50
CA HIS A 80 -4.36 27.68 6.88
C HIS A 80 -3.65 28.99 7.21
N SER A 81 -2.88 29.50 6.27
CA SER A 81 -2.53 30.91 6.21
C SER A 81 -3.84 31.66 6.00
N ALA A 82 -4.60 31.79 7.08
CA ALA A 82 -5.70 32.71 7.22
C ALA A 82 -5.11 34.13 7.32
N THR A 83 -4.42 34.55 6.27
CA THR A 83 -4.19 35.96 5.99
C THR A 83 -5.17 36.34 4.89
N ARG A 84 -6.44 36.49 5.28
CA ARG A 84 -7.31 37.39 4.53
C ARG A 84 -7.34 38.67 5.35
N LEU A 85 -6.38 39.55 5.07
CA LEU A 85 -6.41 40.95 5.48
C LEU A 85 -7.74 41.54 5.01
N ALA A 86 -8.56 42.00 5.96
CA ALA A 86 -9.68 42.88 5.67
C ALA A 86 -9.11 44.25 5.24
N ALA A 87 -9.65 44.80 4.15
CA ALA A 87 -9.47 46.18 3.71
C ALA A 87 -10.81 46.90 3.84
#